data_AF-A0A7X7QI82-F1
#
_entry.id   AF-A0A7X7QI82-F1
#
_cell.length_a   1.000
_cell.length_b   1.000
_cell.length_c   1.000
_cell.angle_alpha   90.00
_cell.angle_beta   90.00
_cell.angle_gamma   90.00
#
_symmetry.space_group_name_H-M   'P 1'
#
loop_
_entity.id
_entity.type
_entity.pdbx_description
1 polymer ?
#
loop_
_entity_poly.entity_id
_entity_poly.type
_entity_poly.pdbx_seq_one_letter_code
_entity_poly.pdbx_strand_id
1 'polypeptide(L)'
;MRFFAGVLLAAASCCVSMRPAAALDHVDFRRGEKAQRVSGRVLIEAQDGGLLVQSRDGVLWTIPPGEQIGRSSDAVPFAPFDRDEAAKRVLAELPDGFRVHQTANYLIFYDTSPGYAQW
;
A
#
# COMPACT_ATOMS: atom_id res chain seq x y z
N MET A 1 -47.41 -3.65 -50.56
CA MET A 1 -48.23 -3.22 -49.41
C MET A 1 -47.86 -4.09 -48.21
N ARG A 2 -47.55 -3.45 -47.07
CA ARG A 2 -47.25 -3.98 -45.72
C ARG A 2 -45.79 -3.83 -45.24
N PHE A 3 -45.67 -2.75 -44.47
CA PHE A 3 -44.63 -2.30 -43.55
C PHE A 3 -44.25 -3.30 -42.43
N PHE A 4 -43.21 -2.90 -41.69
CA PHE A 4 -42.77 -3.32 -40.33
C PHE A 4 -41.71 -4.44 -40.29
N ALA A 5 -40.61 -4.34 -39.53
CA ALA A 5 -40.15 -3.33 -38.60
C ALA A 5 -38.62 -3.49 -38.46
N GLY A 6 -37.91 -2.37 -38.35
CA GLY A 6 -36.50 -2.37 -37.99
C GLY A 6 -36.32 -2.81 -36.53
N VAL A 7 -35.41 -3.74 -36.30
CA VAL A 7 -34.81 -3.98 -34.99
C VAL A 7 -33.35 -3.58 -35.11
N LEU A 8 -33.10 -2.29 -34.83
CA LEU A 8 -31.77 -1.75 -34.66
C LEU A 8 -31.34 -2.15 -33.24
N LEU A 9 -30.61 -3.28 -33.15
CA LEU A 9 -30.05 -3.76 -31.89
C LEU A 9 -28.93 -2.79 -31.47
N ALA A 10 -29.26 -1.83 -30.61
CA ALA A 10 -28.27 -0.98 -29.98
C ALA A 10 -27.45 -1.84 -29.01
N ALA A 11 -26.29 -2.32 -29.47
CA ALA A 11 -25.29 -2.93 -28.62
C ALA A 11 -24.73 -1.84 -27.68
N ALA A 12 -25.32 -1.75 -26.48
CA ALA A 12 -24.79 -0.93 -25.41
C ALA A 12 -23.42 -1.50 -25.00
N SER A 13 -22.36 -0.94 -25.58
CA SER A 13 -20.98 -1.21 -25.21
C SER A 13 -20.78 -0.77 -23.76
N CYS A 14 -20.90 -1.72 -22.83
CA CYS A 14 -20.49 -1.54 -21.45
C CYS A 14 -18.96 -1.48 -21.44
N CYS A 15 -18.40 -0.31 -21.75
CA CYS A 15 -16.99 -0.04 -21.54
C CYS A 15 -16.76 0.02 -20.03
N VAL A 16 -16.56 -1.16 -19.42
CA VAL A 16 -16.05 -1.28 -18.06
C VAL A 16 -14.68 -0.60 -18.07
N SER A 17 -14.63 0.60 -17.53
CA SER A 17 -13.38 1.35 -17.38
C SER A 17 -12.57 0.65 -16.28
N MET A 18 -11.71 -0.28 -16.71
CA MET A 18 -10.76 -0.96 -15.85
C MET A 18 -9.69 0.07 -15.48
N ARG A 19 -9.92 0.82 -14.40
CA ARG A 19 -8.92 1.72 -13.83
C ARG A 19 -7.68 0.87 -13.51
N PRO A 20 -6.50 1.17 -14.08
CA PRO A 20 -5.28 0.53 -13.62
C PRO A 20 -5.17 0.79 -12.11
N ALA A 21 -5.19 -0.29 -11.33
CA ALA A 21 -4.83 -0.21 -9.94
C ALA A 21 -3.39 0.32 -9.89
N ALA A 22 -3.15 1.38 -9.14
CA ALA A 22 -1.79 1.86 -8.92
C ALA A 22 -0.99 0.70 -8.30
N ALA A 23 -0.06 0.14 -9.06
CA ALA A 23 0.80 -0.95 -8.66
C ALA A 23 1.60 -0.59 -7.40
N LEU A 24 1.89 -1.57 -6.56
CA LEU A 24 2.81 -1.40 -5.46
C LEU A 24 4.22 -1.26 -6.04
N ASP A 25 4.81 -0.08 -5.86
CA ASP A 25 6.22 0.17 -6.15
C ASP A 25 7.06 -0.41 -5.01
N HIS A 26 8.24 -0.89 -5.38
CA HIS A 26 9.28 -1.25 -4.45
C HIS A 26 10.59 -0.59 -4.83
N VAL A 27 11.20 0.08 -3.87
CA VAL A 27 12.47 0.78 -4.03
C VAL A 27 13.47 0.18 -3.04
N ASP A 28 14.54 -0.40 -3.57
CA ASP A 28 15.71 -0.82 -2.81
C ASP A 28 16.67 0.37 -2.77
N PHE A 29 17.12 0.75 -1.58
CA PHE A 29 18.01 1.89 -1.38
C PHE A 29 18.97 1.65 -0.22
N ARG A 30 20.06 2.42 -0.20
CA ARG A 30 21.09 2.37 0.82
C ARG A 30 21.09 3.65 1.64
N ARG A 31 20.94 3.52 2.96
CA ARG A 31 21.03 4.62 3.92
C ARG A 31 22.23 4.41 4.83
N GLY A 32 23.29 5.17 4.61
CA GLY A 32 24.61 4.88 5.19
C GLY A 32 25.08 3.50 4.76
N GLU A 33 25.44 2.64 5.71
CA GLU A 33 25.88 1.25 5.42
C GLU A 33 24.72 0.26 5.27
N LYS A 34 23.47 0.67 5.55
CA LYS A 34 22.31 -0.25 5.55
C LYS A 34 21.55 -0.20 4.24
N ALA A 35 21.45 -1.34 3.57
CA ALA A 35 20.47 -1.54 2.50
C ALA A 35 19.09 -1.85 3.10
N GLN A 36 18.05 -1.23 2.55
CA GLN A 36 16.67 -1.49 2.93
C GLN A 36 15.73 -1.32 1.73
N ARG A 37 14.52 -1.86 1.85
CA ARG A 37 13.48 -1.80 0.83
C ARG A 37 12.26 -1.09 1.41
N VAL A 38 11.74 -0.10 0.68
CA VAL A 38 10.42 0.45 0.92
C VAL A 38 9.45 -0.06 -0.14
N SER A 39 8.24 -0.45 0.29
CA SER A 39 7.15 -0.84 -0.62
C SER A 39 5.97 0.10 -0.39
N GLY A 40 5.48 0.70 -1.46
CA GLY A 40 4.52 1.78 -1.38
C GLY A 40 4.10 2.31 -2.74
N ARG A 41 3.57 3.54 -2.75
CA ARG A 41 3.30 4.27 -3.98
C ARG A 41 4.29 5.40 -4.15
N VAL A 42 4.88 5.55 -5.33
CA VAL A 42 5.65 6.75 -5.66
C VAL A 42 4.67 7.91 -5.82
N LEU A 43 4.81 8.94 -5.00
CA LEU A 43 4.00 10.16 -5.08
C LEU A 43 4.62 11.18 -6.02
N ILE A 44 5.95 11.31 -5.98
CA ILE A 44 6.72 12.28 -6.75
C ILE A 44 8.03 11.63 -7.18
N GLU A 45 8.40 11.85 -8.43
CA GLU A 45 9.76 11.73 -8.93
C GLU A 45 10.27 13.15 -9.21
N ALA A 46 11.30 13.57 -8.49
CA ALA A 46 11.90 14.89 -8.61
C ALA A 46 12.74 14.98 -9.89
N GLN A 47 13.07 16.21 -10.31
CA GLN A 47 13.80 16.46 -11.56
C GLN A 47 15.22 15.86 -11.57
N ASP A 48 15.80 15.64 -10.40
CA ASP A 48 17.10 14.98 -10.22
C ASP A 48 16.99 13.44 -10.15
N GLY A 49 15.78 12.88 -10.28
CA GLY A 49 15.50 11.46 -10.14
C GLY A 49 15.27 10.99 -8.69
N GLY A 50 15.25 11.91 -7.72
CA GLY A 50 14.89 11.58 -6.34
C GLY A 50 13.42 11.15 -6.22
N LEU A 51 13.12 10.26 -5.26
CA LEU A 51 11.77 9.71 -5.07
C LEU A 51 11.15 10.15 -3.74
N LEU A 52 9.87 10.48 -3.76
CA LEU A 52 9.01 10.53 -2.58
C LEU A 52 8.05 9.34 -2.63
N VAL A 53 8.24 8.37 -1.73
CA VAL A 53 7.44 7.15 -1.65
C VAL A 53 6.57 7.18 -0.40
N GLN A 54 5.29 6.87 -0.53
CA GLN A 54 4.43 6.60 0.63
C GLN A 54 4.28 5.10 0.83
N SER A 55 4.77 4.57 1.96
CA SER A 55 4.56 3.17 2.34
C SER A 55 3.12 2.90 2.78
N ARG A 56 2.77 1.61 2.90
CA ARG A 56 1.41 1.17 3.26
C ARG A 56 0.99 1.54 4.70
N ASP A 57 1.94 1.87 5.57
CA ASP A 57 1.71 2.45 6.90
C ASP A 57 1.49 3.98 6.87
N GLY A 58 1.61 4.61 5.71
CA GLY A 58 1.43 6.04 5.50
C GLY A 58 2.70 6.88 5.65
N VAL A 59 3.83 6.29 6.05
CA VAL A 59 5.12 7.01 6.19
C VAL A 59 5.61 7.50 4.83
N LEU A 60 6.15 8.72 4.80
CA LEU A 60 6.77 9.31 3.62
C LEU A 60 8.29 9.14 3.65
N TRP A 61 8.80 8.53 2.59
CA TRP A 61 10.22 8.24 2.41
C TRP A 61 10.78 9.09 1.28
N THR A 62 11.72 9.97 1.62
CA THR A 62 12.53 10.68 0.63
C THR A 62 13.77 9.84 0.32
N ILE A 63 13.97 9.48 -0.95
CA ILE A 63 15.06 8.63 -1.43
C ILE A 63 15.83 9.40 -2.52
N PRO A 64 16.98 10.00 -2.20
CA PRO A 64 17.84 10.66 -3.18
C PRO A 64 18.30 9.68 -4.28
N PRO A 65 18.59 10.16 -5.51
CA PRO A 65 19.02 9.31 -6.62
C PRO A 65 20.28 8.50 -6.29
N GLY A 66 21.24 9.09 -5.57
CA GLY A 66 22.48 8.42 -5.16
C GLY A 66 22.30 7.31 -4.11
N GLU A 67 21.15 7.24 -3.43
CA GLU A 67 20.85 6.16 -2.48
C GLU A 67 20.16 4.97 -3.16
N GLN A 68 19.60 5.14 -4.36
CA GLN A 68 18.80 4.12 -5.03
C GLN A 68 19.68 2.97 -5.55
N ILE A 69 19.28 1.75 -5.23
CA ILE A 69 19.91 0.51 -5.73
C ILE A 69 19.07 -0.06 -6.88
N GLY A 70 17.75 -0.04 -6.74
CA GLY A 70 16.85 -0.60 -7.74
C GLY A 70 15.39 -0.23 -7.48
N ARG A 71 14.58 -0.33 -8.55
CA ARG A 71 13.14 -0.09 -8.51
C ARG A 71 12.42 -1.19 -9.28
N SER A 72 11.30 -1.64 -8.73
CA SER A 72 10.40 -2.60 -9.36
C SER A 72 8.95 -2.26 -9.01
N SER A 73 8.00 -2.76 -9.77
CA SER A 73 6.58 -2.72 -9.41
C SER A 73 5.95 -4.08 -9.68
N ASP A 74 4.94 -4.43 -8.90
CA ASP A 74 4.16 -5.65 -9.10
C ASP A 74 2.71 -5.33 -9.53
N ALA A 75 1.90 -6.36 -9.76
CA ALA A 75 0.49 -6.18 -10.13
C ALA A 75 -0.43 -5.95 -8.92
N VAL A 76 0.11 -5.88 -7.70
CA VAL A 76 -0.67 -5.72 -6.48
C VAL A 76 -1.11 -4.26 -6.37
N PRO A 77 -2.40 -3.97 -6.21
CA PRO A 77 -2.87 -2.61 -5.93
C PRO A 77 -2.26 -2.06 -4.64
N PHE A 78 -1.83 -0.80 -4.65
CA PHE A 78 -1.53 -0.08 -3.42
C PHE A 78 -2.79 0.05 -2.56
N ALA A 79 -2.71 -0.43 -1.33
CA ALA A 79 -3.67 -0.19 -0.28
C ALA A 79 -2.93 0.04 1.05
N PRO A 80 -3.42 0.91 1.95
CA PRO A 80 -2.94 0.93 3.32
C PRO A 80 -3.03 -0.47 3.96
N PHE A 81 -2.25 -0.71 5.00
CA PHE A 81 -2.40 -1.95 5.76
C PHE A 81 -3.81 -2.07 6.33
N ASP A 82 -4.37 -3.27 6.26
CA ASP A 82 -5.51 -3.61 7.10
C ASP A 82 -5.06 -3.81 8.58
N ARG A 83 -6.02 -4.05 9.48
CA ARG A 83 -5.74 -4.19 10.91
C ARG A 83 -4.78 -5.34 11.22
N ASP A 84 -4.93 -6.47 10.53
CA ASP A 84 -4.15 -7.66 10.81
C ASP A 84 -2.74 -7.56 10.22
N GLU A 85 -2.61 -6.96 9.04
CA GLU A 85 -1.32 -6.64 8.45
C GLU A 85 -0.56 -5.62 9.31
N ALA A 86 -1.21 -4.55 9.75
CA ALA A 86 -0.62 -3.55 10.63
C ALA A 86 -0.18 -4.17 11.97
N ALA A 87 -1.03 -5.01 12.57
CA ALA A 87 -0.69 -5.73 13.79
C ALA A 87 0.54 -6.61 13.63
N LYS A 88 0.59 -7.44 12.58
CA LYS A 88 1.74 -8.30 12.28
C LYS A 88 3.01 -7.49 12.05
N ARG A 89 2.92 -6.40 11.28
CA ARG A 89 4.06 -5.54 10.97
C ARG A 89 4.68 -4.94 12.24
N VAL A 90 3.86 -4.36 13.09
CA VAL A 90 4.33 -3.72 14.32
C VAL A 90 4.86 -4.76 15.32
N LEU A 91 4.17 -5.91 15.49
CA LEU A 91 4.66 -6.97 16.37
C LEU A 91 6.04 -7.51 15.96
N ALA A 92 6.35 -7.56 14.66
CA ALA A 92 7.66 -7.99 14.18
C ALA A 92 8.81 -7.03 14.52
N GLU A 93 8.50 -5.78 14.90
CA GLU A 93 9.49 -4.76 15.29
C GLU A 93 9.64 -4.67 16.82
N LEU A 94 8.75 -5.31 17.58
CA LEU A 94 8.74 -5.30 19.04
C LEU A 94 9.42 -6.56 19.60
N PRO A 95 9.93 -6.51 20.85
CA PRO A 95 10.44 -7.69 21.53
C PRO A 95 9.37 -8.78 21.71
N ASP A 96 9.84 -10.01 21.96
CA ASP A 96 8.96 -11.12 22.33
C ASP A 96 8.12 -10.80 23.58
N GLY A 97 6.87 -11.28 23.61
CA GLY A 97 5.93 -11.08 24.73
C GLY A 97 4.88 -10.00 24.49
N PHE A 98 5.06 -9.15 23.49
CA PHE A 98 4.03 -8.21 23.05
C PHE A 98 2.83 -8.95 22.42
N ARG A 99 1.64 -8.43 22.71
CA ARG A 99 0.34 -8.86 22.18
C ARG A 99 -0.41 -7.63 21.65
N VAL A 100 -1.43 -7.87 20.84
CA VAL A 100 -2.30 -6.82 20.31
C VAL A 100 -3.73 -6.99 20.81
N HIS A 101 -4.31 -5.92 21.36
CA HIS A 101 -5.74 -5.82 21.60
C HIS A 101 -6.35 -4.92 20.51
N GLN A 102 -7.30 -5.46 19.77
CA GLN A 102 -7.98 -4.74 18.70
C GLN A 102 -9.28 -4.12 19.21
N THR A 103 -9.51 -2.84 18.88
CA THR A 103 -10.77 -2.14 19.12
C THR A 103 -11.40 -1.72 17.79
N ALA A 104 -12.50 -0.97 17.85
CA ALA A 104 -13.17 -0.43 16.67
C ALA A 104 -12.24 0.43 15.79
N ASN A 105 -11.28 1.17 16.37
CA ASN A 105 -10.43 2.12 15.65
C ASN A 105 -8.93 2.04 16.00
N TYR A 106 -8.55 1.22 16.99
CA TYR A 106 -7.18 1.18 17.49
C TYR A 106 -6.64 -0.24 17.58
N LEU A 107 -5.32 -0.34 17.41
CA LEU A 107 -4.53 -1.51 17.78
C LEU A 107 -3.68 -1.11 18.97
N ILE A 108 -3.87 -1.79 20.09
CA ILE A 108 -3.15 -1.53 21.35
C ILE A 108 -2.13 -2.64 21.53
N PHE A 109 -0.84 -2.30 21.45
CA PHE A 109 0.26 -3.24 21.64
C PHE A 109 0.72 -3.20 23.09
N TYR A 110 0.73 -4.35 23.75
CA TYR A 110 0.98 -4.45 25.18
C TYR A 110 1.72 -5.74 25.54
N ASP A 111 2.60 -5.67 26.54
CA ASP A 111 3.28 -6.82 27.16
C ASP A 111 2.78 -7.08 28.60
N THR A 112 1.87 -6.23 29.12
CA THR A 112 1.29 -6.31 30.47
C THR A 112 0.03 -7.19 30.54
N SER A 113 -0.79 -7.07 31.60
CA SER A 113 -2.03 -7.87 31.72
C SER A 113 -3.10 -7.44 30.70
N PRO A 114 -3.94 -8.37 30.19
CA PRO A 114 -5.00 -8.02 29.24
C PRO A 114 -5.98 -6.95 29.75
N GLY A 115 -6.28 -6.94 31.05
CA GLY A 115 -7.19 -5.95 31.64
C GLY A 115 -6.67 -4.51 31.56
N TYR A 116 -5.34 -4.31 31.52
CA TYR A 116 -4.75 -2.99 31.33
C TYR A 116 -4.94 -2.47 29.89
N ALA A 117 -4.90 -3.37 28.90
CA ALA A 117 -5.03 -3.01 27.49
C ALA A 117 -6.49 -2.80 27.03
N GLN A 118 -7.47 -3.14 27.87
CA GLN A 118 -8.91 -3.06 27.57
C GLN A 118 -9.60 -1.83 28.17
N TRP A 119 -8.88 -0.99 28.93
CA TRP A 119 -9.45 0.14 29.68
C TRP A 119 -9.61 1.41 28.84
#